data_AF-A0AAN9ABK8-F1
#
_entry.id   AF-A0AAN9ABK8-F1
#
_cell.length_a   1.000
_cell.length_b   1.000
_cell.length_c   1.000
_cell.angle_alpha   90.00
_cell.angle_beta   90.00
_cell.angle_gamma   90.00
#
_symmetry.space_group_name_H-M   'P 1'
#
loop_
_entity.id
_entity.type
_entity.pdbx_description
1 polymer ?
#
loop_
_entity_poly.entity_id
_entity_poly.type
_entity_poly.pdbx_seq_one_letter_code
_entity_poly.pdbx_strand_id
1 'polypeptide(L)'
;MAMSRVGAELLRCLRPRQDFSVHARALHVSNVMREEGPQAKHFPVMRTPMLPKDSFKGKTVFITGGGTGLGKGMATMLSSLGANIVIAA
;
A
#
# COMPACT_ATOMS: atom_id res chain seq x y z
N MET A 1 -37.96 -1.74 -32.73
CA MET A 1 -36.76 -1.24 -32.02
C MET A 1 -36.25 -2.33 -31.11
N ALA A 2 -35.32 -3.16 -31.61
CA ALA A 2 -34.75 -4.27 -30.86
C ALA A 2 -33.43 -3.82 -30.23
N MET A 3 -33.39 -3.74 -28.91
CA MET A 3 -32.14 -3.52 -28.17
C MET A 3 -31.30 -4.79 -28.26
N SER A 4 -30.15 -4.67 -28.93
CA SER A 4 -29.19 -5.74 -29.17
C SER A 4 -28.62 -6.30 -27.86
N ARG A 5 -28.52 -7.63 -27.79
CA ARG A 5 -28.04 -8.44 -26.66
C ARG A 5 -26.59 -8.19 -26.24
N VAL A 6 -25.88 -7.27 -26.89
CA VAL A 6 -24.48 -6.93 -26.60
C VAL A 6 -24.33 -6.09 -25.31
N GLY A 7 -25.38 -5.38 -24.88
CA GLY A 7 -25.32 -4.54 -23.67
C GLY A 7 -25.29 -5.31 -22.34
N ALA A 8 -25.77 -6.55 -22.31
CA ALA A 8 -25.84 -7.35 -21.07
C ALA A 8 -24.52 -8.05 -20.70
N GLU A 9 -23.59 -8.17 -21.65
CA GLU A 9 -22.28 -8.81 -21.42
C GLU A 9 -21.28 -7.81 -20.79
N LEU A 10 -21.33 -6.54 -21.19
CA LEU A 10 -20.41 -5.48 -20.74
C LEU A 10 -20.62 -5.04 -19.28
N LEU A 11 -21.81 -5.26 -18.72
CA LEU A 11 -22.10 -4.95 -17.32
C LEU A 11 -21.65 -6.04 -16.33
N ARG A 12 -21.07 -7.16 -16.80
CA ARG A 12 -20.46 -8.18 -15.92
C ARG A 12 -19.01 -7.87 -15.54
N CYS A 13 -18.32 -7.02 -16.30
CA CYS A 13 -16.96 -6.57 -16.00
C CYS A 13 -16.91 -5.42 -14.97
N LEU A 14 -18.03 -4.75 -14.73
CA LEU A 14 -18.14 -3.64 -13.78
C LEU A 14 -18.66 -4.07 -12.41
N ARG A 15 -18.29 -5.28 -11.96
CA ARG A 15 -18.41 -5.59 -10.52
C ARG A 15 -17.18 -5.02 -9.81
N PRO A 16 -17.34 -4.08 -8.87
CA PRO A 16 -16.24 -3.69 -8.00
C PRO A 16 -15.80 -4.95 -7.23
N ARG A 17 -14.55 -5.38 -7.39
CA ARG A 17 -13.95 -6.41 -6.53
C ARG A 17 -13.67 -5.80 -5.15
N GLN A 18 -14.73 -5.61 -4.37
CA GLN A 18 -14.74 -5.76 -2.92
C GLN A 18 -15.21 -7.22 -2.72
N ASP A 19 -14.49 -8.15 -2.10
CA ASP A 19 -13.80 -8.11 -0.82
C ASP A 19 -12.56 -9.04 -0.86
N PHE A 20 -11.37 -8.50 -0.57
CA PHE A 20 -10.32 -9.33 0.01
C PHE A 20 -10.66 -9.49 1.50
N SER A 21 -11.59 -10.39 1.81
CA SER A 21 -11.73 -10.93 3.16
C SER A 21 -10.53 -11.82 3.43
N VAL A 22 -9.39 -11.19 3.75
CA VAL A 22 -8.29 -11.87 4.41
C VAL A 22 -8.86 -12.21 5.78
N HIS A 23 -9.17 -13.49 5.99
CA HIS A 23 -9.35 -14.04 7.32
C HIS A 23 -8.13 -13.64 8.13
N ALA A 24 -8.25 -12.55 8.89
CA ALA A 24 -7.24 -12.05 9.77
C ALA A 24 -7.15 -13.04 10.92
N ARG A 25 -6.42 -14.14 10.70
CA ARG A 25 -5.71 -14.78 11.80
C ARG A 25 -4.92 -13.64 12.43
N ALA A 26 -5.37 -13.25 13.62
CA ALA A 26 -4.75 -12.26 14.46
C ALA A 26 -3.31 -12.73 14.74
N LEU A 27 -2.40 -12.43 13.81
CA LEU A 27 -1.00 -12.31 14.13
C LEU A 27 -0.99 -11.20 15.15
N HIS A 28 -0.68 -11.56 16.40
CA HIS A 28 -0.31 -10.64 17.45
C HIS A 28 0.87 -9.81 16.93
N VAL A 29 0.60 -8.79 16.13
CA VAL A 29 1.52 -7.68 15.92
C VAL A 29 1.28 -6.80 17.13
N SER A 30 1.73 -7.28 18.28
CA SER A 30 1.96 -6.44 19.44
C SER A 30 2.79 -5.26 18.94
N ASN A 31 2.29 -4.04 19.15
CA ASN A 31 3.12 -2.85 19.12
C ASN A 31 4.20 -3.06 20.18
N VAL A 32 5.29 -3.72 19.81
CA VAL A 32 6.46 -3.90 20.67
C VAL A 32 7.11 -2.53 20.72
N MET A 33 6.73 -1.75 21.74
CA MET A 33 7.61 -0.77 22.35
C MET A 33 8.87 -1.54 22.75
N ARG A 34 9.87 -1.54 21.87
CA ARG A 34 11.15 -2.16 22.15
C ARG A 34 11.83 -1.28 23.20
N GLU A 35 12.09 -1.84 24.38
CA GLU A 35 13.09 -1.32 25.30
C GLU A 35 14.39 -1.19 24.51
N GLU A 36 14.75 0.05 24.20
CA GLU A 36 15.89 0.36 23.38
C GLU A 36 17.16 0.08 24.20
N GLY A 37 17.90 -0.97 23.84
CA GLY A 37 19.13 -1.35 24.54
C GLY A 37 20.14 -0.19 24.60
N PRO A 38 21.19 -0.28 25.46
CA PRO A 38 22.10 0.84 25.74
C PRO A 38 22.77 1.47 24.51
N GLN A 39 22.87 0.74 23.39
CA GLN A 39 23.42 1.21 22.12
C GLN A 39 22.50 2.17 21.36
N ALA A 40 21.18 2.08 21.56
CA ALA A 40 20.18 2.81 20.79
C ALA A 40 20.23 4.33 21.02
N LYS A 41 20.82 4.75 22.15
CA LYS A 41 21.13 6.17 22.43
C LYS A 41 21.96 6.83 21.31
N HIS A 42 22.84 6.05 20.67
CA HIS A 42 23.70 6.54 19.58
C HIS A 42 23.07 6.38 18.20
N PHE A 43 22.04 5.53 18.07
CA PHE A 43 21.41 5.18 16.79
C PHE A 43 19.89 5.30 16.90
N PRO A 44 19.36 6.53 17.12
CA PRO A 44 17.92 6.73 17.20
C PRO A 44 17.25 6.36 15.88
N VAL A 45 16.15 5.61 15.95
CA VAL A 45 15.39 5.21 14.76
C VAL A 45 14.55 6.38 14.26
N MET A 46 14.93 6.97 13.13
CA MET A 46 14.15 7.99 12.44
C MET A 46 13.18 7.34 11.46
N ARG A 47 11.88 7.35 11.79
CA ARG A 47 10.81 6.78 10.94
C ARG A 47 10.16 7.81 10.01
N THR A 48 10.50 9.08 10.17
CA THR A 48 9.96 10.18 9.37
C THR A 48 10.54 10.16 7.95
N PRO A 49 9.79 10.61 6.93
CA PRO A 49 10.31 10.73 5.58
C PRO A 49 11.49 11.72 5.55
N MET A 50 12.54 11.34 4.82
CA MET A 50 13.73 12.18 4.65
C MET A 50 13.53 13.27 3.59
N LEU A 51 12.69 13.00 2.59
CA LEU A 51 12.47 13.92 1.48
C LEU A 51 11.39 14.96 1.80
N PRO A 52 11.46 16.16 1.19
CA PRO A 52 10.41 17.16 1.30
C PRO A 52 9.05 16.61 0.87
N LYS A 53 7.99 17.21 1.42
CA LYS A 53 6.63 16.92 1.00
C LYS A 53 6.47 17.10 -0.52
N ASP A 54 5.65 16.25 -1.12
CA ASP A 54 5.29 16.31 -2.55
C ASP A 54 6.46 16.09 -3.52
N SER A 55 7.60 15.56 -3.06
CA SER A 55 8.77 15.26 -3.91
C SER A 55 8.46 14.30 -5.07
N PHE A 56 7.43 13.46 -4.93
CA PHE A 56 7.00 12.52 -5.97
C PHE A 56 5.65 12.88 -6.60
N LYS A 57 5.18 14.12 -6.42
CA LYS A 57 3.92 14.57 -7.01
C LYS A 57 3.92 14.41 -8.53
N GLY A 58 2.87 13.78 -9.05
CA GLY A 58 2.70 13.53 -10.49
C GLY A 58 3.58 12.40 -11.05
N LYS A 59 4.29 11.66 -10.20
CA LYS A 59 5.03 10.46 -10.59
C LYS A 59 4.19 9.22 -10.31
N THR A 60 4.21 8.28 -11.26
CA THR A 60 3.62 6.94 -11.07
C THR A 60 4.73 5.95 -10.78
N VAL A 61 4.61 5.18 -9.70
CA VAL A 61 5.61 4.19 -9.27
C VAL A 61 4.97 2.80 -9.25
N PHE A 62 5.62 1.84 -9.89
CA PHE A 62 5.21 0.44 -9.91
C PHE A 62 6.06 -0.36 -8.90
N ILE A 63 5.40 -1.01 -7.94
CA ILE A 63 6.06 -1.80 -6.89
C ILE A 63 5.57 -3.25 -6.96
N THR A 64 6.49 -4.19 -7.21
CA THR A 64 6.22 -5.63 -7.07
C THR A 64 6.28 -6.04 -5.59
N GLY A 65 5.41 -6.96 -5.17
CA GLY A 65 5.31 -7.37 -3.78
C GLY A 65 4.89 -6.25 -2.82
N GLY A 66 4.26 -5.18 -3.31
CA GLY A 66 3.91 -4.00 -2.50
C GLY A 66 2.80 -4.20 -1.46
N GLY A 67 2.20 -5.39 -1.40
CA GLY A 67 1.10 -5.69 -0.46
C GLY A 67 1.56 -5.99 0.98
N THR A 68 2.81 -6.41 1.19
CA THR A 68 3.32 -6.86 2.50
C THR A 68 4.77 -6.43 2.75
N GLY A 69 5.24 -6.61 4.00
CA GLY A 69 6.65 -6.44 4.37
C GLY A 69 7.27 -5.11 3.95
N LEU A 70 8.46 -5.19 3.35
CA LEU A 70 9.21 -4.03 2.87
C LEU A 70 8.50 -3.32 1.71
N GLY A 71 7.86 -4.08 0.81
CA GLY A 71 7.13 -3.52 -0.32
C GLY A 71 6.00 -2.59 0.13
N LYS A 72 5.24 -3.00 1.16
CA LYS A 72 4.20 -2.16 1.78
C LYS A 72 4.78 -0.90 2.42
N GLY A 73 5.92 -1.02 3.10
CA GLY A 73 6.63 0.12 3.67
C GLY A 73 7.04 1.15 2.61
N MET A 74 7.65 0.68 1.52
CA MET A 74 8.04 1.53 0.39
C MET A 74 6.82 2.18 -0.28
N ALA A 75 5.77 1.42 -0.57
CA ALA A 75 4.54 1.95 -1.17
C ALA A 75 3.91 3.04 -0.32
N THR A 76 3.86 2.84 1.01
CA THR A 76 3.30 3.81 1.95
C THR A 76 4.14 5.10 1.99
N MET A 77 5.46 4.98 2.05
CA MET A 77 6.36 6.13 2.12
C MET A 77 6.38 6.94 0.82
N LEU A 78 6.35 6.30 -0.35
CA LEU A 78 6.31 7.02 -1.62
C LEU A 78 4.94 7.66 -1.88
N SER A 79 3.85 7.00 -1.48
CA SER A 79 2.51 7.57 -1.57
C SER A 79 2.36 8.81 -0.67
N SER A 80 2.92 8.81 0.55
CA SER A 80 2.86 9.98 1.44
C SER A 80 3.63 11.20 0.89
N LEU A 81 4.59 10.97 -0.01
CA LEU A 81 5.33 12.01 -0.73
C LEU A 81 4.67 12.42 -2.07
N GLY A 82 3.42 11.99 -2.31
CA GLY A 82 2.60 12.44 -3.44
C GLY A 82 2.67 11.57 -4.70
N ALA A 83 3.32 10.41 -4.64
CA ALA A 83 3.35 9.47 -5.76
C ALA A 83 2.01 8.76 -5.98
N ASN A 84 1.68 8.49 -7.25
CA ASN A 84 0.63 7.55 -7.62
C ASN A 84 1.23 6.13 -7.66
N ILE A 85 0.74 5.20 -6.83
CA ILE A 85 1.34 3.88 -6.67
C ILE A 85 0.50 2.81 -7.36
N VAL A 86 1.16 1.95 -8.15
CA VAL A 86 0.59 0.70 -8.65
C VAL A 86 1.34 -0.46 -8.00
N ILE A 87 0.59 -1.39 -7.42
CA ILE A 87 1.13 -2.56 -6.74
C ILE A 87 0.76 -3.80 -7.55
N ALA A 88 1.73 -4.67 -7.79
CA ALA A 88 1.50 -6.02 -8.31
C ALA A 88 2.06 -7.06 -7.35
N ALA A 89 1.36 -8.19 -7.22
CA ALA A 89 1.74 -9.32 -6.38
C ALA A 89 2.09 -10.52 -7.25
#